data_AF-A0A9P5N4B9-F1
#
_entry.id   AF-A0A9P5N4B9-F1
#
_cell.length_a   1.000
_cell.length_b   1.000
_cell.length_c   1.000
_cell.angle_alpha   90.00
_cell.angle_beta   90.00
_cell.angle_gamma   90.00
#
_symmetry.space_group_name_H-M   'P 1'
#
loop_
_entity.id
_entity.type
_entity.pdbx_description
1 polymer ?
#
loop_
_entity_poly.entity_id
_entity_poly.type
_entity_poly.pdbx_seq_one_letter_code
_entity_poly.pdbx_strand_id
1 'polypeptide(L)'
;MQTSLPDLPFNNYGKAELDPSGFHSSGTYTSPRTYPRTDLNTLAPWTSFLEDVHQVIQSTTARAHLTSSTLTIEPRTRRTFVENEETIRAHAMFALHEPVTEVANSLGVNGNFYTPSGGNAAIIGAPDFSWVVDSAWPHPKLVVPYQPLHAYVEYKMWWAADLVDLPAAHAHRHDKKRDTASRQSLEALHQIYGYMTFNDNKFGILTNWQRVWFLRRTERKTLEYYLIELGSPPISILKAWVGMVLLANDNWFYTPTPPSARYFGTSPNVQTNRRDAIQNLVDGQYQCLALDYHLCRFDRSYARPGASGCVVMAKFLQPSSLGRDPGLEVICKVVDVVRYTDAGGLLEGEARAYAALQSLQGQVIPTFYGFYEVWGILKLLALQPVGDAISEGENITQELRAKMRATVQQIHNAGYVHGDIARRNFCRKGSNVVLVDLERCRRARSQSELFDEMDQVDSL
;
A
#
# COMPACT_ATOMS: atom_id res chain seq x y z
N MET A 1 18.75 17.02 -24.23
CA MET A 1 17.97 16.49 -25.37
C MET A 1 16.84 17.45 -25.63
N GLN A 2 16.63 17.81 -26.89
CA GLN A 2 15.50 18.62 -27.29
C GLN A 2 14.32 17.71 -27.61
N THR A 3 13.17 17.98 -26.99
CA THR A 3 11.93 17.27 -27.26
C THR A 3 10.84 18.28 -27.58
N SER A 4 9.87 17.92 -28.42
CA SER A 4 8.80 18.82 -28.86
C SER A 4 7.45 18.32 -28.36
N LEU A 5 6.63 19.21 -27.83
CA LEU A 5 5.22 18.90 -27.58
C LEU A 5 4.45 18.93 -28.90
N PRO A 6 3.46 18.03 -29.11
CA PRO A 6 2.97 16.98 -28.20
C PRO A 6 3.65 15.61 -28.42
N ASP A 7 4.70 15.52 -29.23
CA ASP A 7 5.26 14.26 -29.71
C ASP A 7 6.29 13.61 -28.78
N LEU A 8 6.90 14.42 -27.92
CA LEU A 8 7.86 14.03 -26.90
C LEU A 8 8.82 12.91 -27.36
N PRO A 9 9.51 13.05 -28.52
CA PRO A 9 10.41 12.00 -29.00
C PRO A 9 11.49 11.75 -27.95
N PHE A 10 11.61 10.50 -27.52
CA PHE A 10 12.57 10.07 -26.49
C PHE A 10 13.05 8.66 -26.80
N ASN A 11 14.12 8.59 -27.59
CA ASN A 11 14.67 7.33 -28.10
C ASN A 11 15.85 6.81 -27.28
N ASN A 12 16.29 7.54 -26.25
CA ASN A 12 17.52 7.23 -25.52
C ASN A 12 17.28 7.20 -24.01
N TYR A 13 16.61 6.16 -23.54
CA TYR A 13 16.60 5.78 -22.13
C TYR A 13 17.94 5.15 -21.79
N GLY A 14 18.52 5.49 -20.64
CA GLY A 14 19.75 4.83 -20.17
C GLY A 14 19.55 3.31 -20.19
N LYS A 15 20.44 2.56 -20.82
CA LYS A 15 20.35 1.10 -20.80
C LYS A 15 20.68 0.59 -19.40
N ALA A 16 19.74 -0.13 -18.80
CA ALA A 16 20.01 -0.97 -17.66
C ALA A 16 20.51 -2.30 -18.21
N GLU A 17 21.70 -2.73 -17.79
CA GLU A 17 22.30 -3.99 -18.23
C GLU A 17 22.64 -4.85 -17.03
N LEU A 18 22.56 -6.16 -17.18
CA LEU A 18 23.06 -7.08 -16.17
C LEU A 18 24.56 -6.92 -16.06
N ASP A 19 25.07 -6.83 -14.82
CA ASP A 19 26.50 -6.94 -14.57
C ASP A 19 27.00 -8.33 -15.02
N PRO A 20 27.86 -8.43 -16.06
CA PRO A 20 28.36 -9.72 -16.54
C PRO A 20 29.15 -10.51 -15.49
N SER A 21 29.64 -9.83 -14.45
CA SER A 21 30.48 -10.38 -13.39
C SER A 21 29.74 -10.61 -12.07
N GLY A 22 28.49 -10.19 -11.97
CA GLY A 22 27.71 -10.21 -10.74
C GLY A 22 27.03 -11.56 -10.46
N PHE A 23 27.02 -11.97 -9.19
CA PHE A 23 26.07 -12.98 -8.73
C PHE A 23 24.68 -12.34 -8.71
N HIS A 24 23.88 -12.59 -9.73
CA HIS A 24 22.48 -12.18 -9.72
C HIS A 24 21.75 -13.04 -8.70
N SER A 25 21.18 -12.39 -7.68
CA SER A 25 20.27 -13.09 -6.78
C SER A 25 19.00 -13.42 -7.57
N SER A 26 18.98 -14.60 -8.21
CA SER A 26 17.73 -15.26 -8.54
C SER A 26 17.11 -15.55 -7.19
N GLY A 27 16.31 -14.62 -6.65
CA GLY A 27 15.81 -14.71 -5.29
C GLY A 27 15.31 -16.13 -5.01
N THR A 28 16.14 -16.93 -4.36
CA THR A 28 15.79 -18.25 -3.87
C THR A 28 15.01 -17.92 -2.62
N TYR A 29 13.74 -17.56 -2.83
CA TYR A 29 12.80 -17.29 -1.76
C TYR A 29 12.67 -18.58 -0.95
N THR A 30 13.42 -18.67 0.14
CA THR A 30 13.45 -19.83 1.05
C THR A 30 12.18 -19.92 1.89
N SER A 31 11.38 -18.84 1.94
CA SER A 31 10.08 -18.80 2.60
C SER A 31 8.95 -18.99 1.58
N PRO A 32 7.93 -19.83 1.89
CA PRO A 32 6.76 -19.97 1.03
C PRO A 32 6.04 -18.62 0.92
N ARG A 33 6.13 -17.98 -0.25
CA ARG A 33 5.40 -16.74 -0.53
C ARG A 33 3.90 -17.03 -0.56
N THR A 34 3.14 -16.21 0.14
CA THR A 34 1.69 -16.11 -0.08
C THR A 34 1.48 -15.48 -1.45
N TYR A 35 0.77 -16.17 -2.34
CA TYR A 35 0.56 -15.71 -3.71
C TYR A 35 -0.57 -14.68 -3.75
N PRO A 36 -0.35 -13.48 -4.35
CA PRO A 36 -1.41 -12.53 -4.58
C PRO A 36 -2.57 -13.17 -5.37
N ARG A 37 -3.79 -13.09 -4.82
CA ARG A 37 -5.02 -13.62 -5.42
C ARG A 37 -6.13 -12.59 -5.30
N THR A 38 -6.16 -11.68 -6.26
CA THR A 38 -7.16 -10.61 -6.30
C THR A 38 -8.45 -11.07 -6.95
N ASP A 39 -9.44 -10.18 -6.93
CA ASP A 39 -10.71 -10.41 -7.62
C ASP A 39 -10.70 -10.06 -9.12
N LEU A 40 -9.52 -9.74 -9.69
CA LEU A 40 -9.35 -9.44 -11.11
C LEU A 40 -9.89 -10.60 -11.96
N ASN A 41 -10.87 -10.29 -12.82
CA ASN A 41 -11.55 -11.27 -13.64
C ASN A 41 -11.13 -11.15 -15.10
N THR A 42 -11.17 -9.93 -15.63
CA THR A 42 -10.98 -9.65 -17.06
C THR A 42 -9.73 -8.81 -17.26
N LEU A 43 -8.87 -9.24 -18.18
CA LEU A 43 -7.75 -8.45 -18.70
C LEU A 43 -8.03 -8.18 -20.19
N ALA A 44 -8.14 -6.92 -20.58
CA ALA A 44 -8.56 -6.53 -21.94
C ALA A 44 -7.60 -5.50 -22.57
N PRO A 45 -7.43 -5.47 -23.90
CA PRO A 45 -6.61 -4.44 -24.54
C PRO A 45 -7.21 -3.04 -24.36
N TRP A 46 -6.37 -2.06 -24.02
CA TRP A 46 -6.69 -0.63 -24.01
C TRP A 46 -6.47 -0.07 -25.42
N THR A 47 -7.45 -0.27 -26.29
CA THR A 47 -7.34 0.07 -27.72
C THR A 47 -7.24 1.57 -28.00
N SER A 48 -7.76 2.42 -27.11
CA SER A 48 -7.69 3.89 -27.22
C SER A 48 -6.43 4.51 -26.61
N PHE A 49 -5.50 3.72 -26.06
CA PHE A 49 -4.38 4.24 -25.26
C PHE A 49 -3.57 5.34 -25.94
N LEU A 50 -3.15 5.13 -27.20
CA LEU A 50 -2.34 6.09 -27.95
C LEU A 50 -3.08 7.42 -28.15
N GLU A 51 -4.37 7.34 -28.46
CA GLU A 51 -5.22 8.51 -28.65
C GLU A 51 -5.44 9.24 -27.31
N ASP A 52 -5.78 8.50 -26.25
CA ASP A 52 -5.99 9.05 -24.91
C ASP A 52 -4.74 9.81 -24.41
N VAL A 53 -3.55 9.23 -24.59
CA VAL A 53 -2.26 9.85 -24.27
C VAL A 53 -2.00 11.10 -25.13
N HIS A 54 -2.25 11.03 -26.43
CA HIS A 54 -2.02 12.17 -27.31
C HIS A 54 -2.95 13.34 -26.98
N GLN A 55 -4.25 13.06 -26.81
CA GLN A 55 -5.27 14.06 -26.49
C GLN A 55 -5.04 14.72 -25.14
N VAL A 56 -4.66 13.97 -24.10
CA VAL A 56 -4.40 14.57 -22.79
C VAL A 56 -3.18 15.50 -22.82
N ILE A 57 -2.11 15.11 -23.53
CA ILE A 57 -0.92 15.96 -23.68
C ILE A 57 -1.26 17.21 -24.49
N GLN A 58 -1.97 17.06 -25.61
CA GLN A 58 -2.36 18.18 -26.47
C GLN A 58 -3.26 19.17 -25.72
N SER A 59 -4.29 18.68 -25.02
CA SER A 59 -5.21 19.51 -24.24
C SER A 59 -4.50 20.23 -23.08
N THR A 60 -3.55 19.56 -22.40
CA THR A 60 -2.78 20.15 -21.31
C THR A 60 -1.78 21.19 -21.82
N THR A 61 -1.10 20.90 -22.93
CA THR A 61 -0.21 21.85 -23.62
C THR A 61 -0.95 23.14 -23.99
N ALA A 62 -2.15 23.00 -24.57
CA ALA A 62 -3.00 24.14 -24.91
C ALA A 62 -3.43 24.94 -23.67
N ARG A 63 -3.78 24.26 -22.58
CA ARG A 63 -4.16 24.88 -21.29
C ARG A 63 -3.00 25.64 -20.64
N ALA A 64 -1.78 25.13 -20.77
CA ALA A 64 -0.56 25.76 -20.26
C ALA A 64 -0.07 26.93 -21.14
N HIS A 65 -0.77 27.25 -22.24
CA HIS A 65 -0.37 28.25 -23.23
C HIS A 65 1.05 28.05 -23.78
N LEU A 66 1.53 26.80 -23.77
CA LEU A 66 2.80 26.47 -24.37
C LEU A 66 2.60 26.41 -25.89
N THR A 67 3.38 27.22 -26.60
CA THR A 67 3.56 27.01 -28.04
C THR A 67 4.25 25.67 -28.28
N SER A 68 4.39 25.22 -29.53
CA SER A 68 5.18 24.03 -29.91
C SER A 68 6.70 24.23 -29.67
N SER A 69 7.07 24.88 -28.57
CA SER A 69 8.41 25.19 -28.12
C SER A 69 9.11 23.92 -27.66
N THR A 70 10.38 23.85 -28.05
CA THR A 70 11.29 22.80 -27.65
C THR A 70 11.51 22.81 -26.14
N LEU A 71 11.21 21.71 -25.47
CA LEU A 71 11.61 21.47 -24.09
C LEU A 71 13.03 20.89 -24.10
N THR A 72 13.91 21.48 -23.29
CA THR A 72 15.26 20.93 -23.09
C THR A 72 15.24 20.09 -21.82
N ILE A 73 15.36 18.78 -21.99
CA ILE A 73 15.47 17.81 -20.89
C ILE A 73 16.91 17.32 -20.85
N GLU A 74 17.59 17.42 -19.71
CA GLU A 74 18.95 16.89 -19.59
C GLU A 74 18.92 15.37 -19.57
N PRO A 75 19.47 14.69 -20.60
CA PRO A 75 19.31 13.26 -20.70
C PRO A 75 20.38 12.59 -19.83
N ARG A 76 19.96 11.86 -18.80
CA ARG A 76 20.86 11.02 -18.01
C ARG A 76 21.04 9.68 -18.71
N THR A 77 21.86 9.66 -19.76
CA THR A 77 22.07 8.49 -20.65
C THR A 77 23.19 7.55 -20.20
N ARG A 78 23.59 7.56 -18.92
CA ARG A 78 24.64 6.65 -18.47
C ARG A 78 24.10 5.22 -18.50
N ARG A 79 24.89 4.32 -19.11
CA ARG A 79 24.68 2.88 -18.96
C ARG A 79 24.88 2.55 -17.48
N THR A 80 23.92 1.85 -16.90
CA THR A 80 23.95 1.46 -15.49
C THR A 80 23.88 -0.05 -15.42
N PHE A 81 24.80 -0.64 -14.66
CA PHE A 81 24.72 -2.07 -14.33
C PHE A 81 23.72 -2.24 -13.19
N VAL A 82 22.79 -3.17 -13.37
CA VAL A 82 21.78 -3.51 -12.37
C VAL A 82 21.95 -4.95 -11.94
N GLU A 83 21.89 -5.19 -10.64
CA GLU A 83 22.13 -6.49 -10.02
C GLU A 83 20.92 -6.99 -9.23
N ASN A 84 19.98 -6.09 -8.91
CA ASN A 84 18.80 -6.35 -8.10
C ASN A 84 17.69 -5.34 -8.40
N GLU A 85 16.52 -5.54 -7.80
CA GLU A 85 15.34 -4.69 -8.00
C GLU A 85 15.56 -3.23 -7.53
N GLU A 86 16.35 -3.02 -6.48
CA GLU A 86 16.66 -1.68 -5.95
C GLU A 86 17.50 -0.86 -6.93
N THR A 87 18.51 -1.47 -7.55
CA THR A 87 19.33 -0.81 -8.58
C THR A 87 18.52 -0.48 -9.84
N ILE A 88 17.54 -1.32 -10.22
CA ILE A 88 16.59 -0.98 -11.30
C ILE A 88 15.73 0.23 -10.90
N ARG A 89 15.18 0.26 -9.69
CA ARG A 89 14.40 1.40 -9.19
C ARG A 89 15.21 2.70 -9.21
N ALA A 90 16.44 2.65 -8.69
CA ALA A 90 17.33 3.81 -8.68
C ALA A 90 17.63 4.30 -10.11
N HIS A 91 17.93 3.38 -11.03
CA HIS A 91 18.14 3.73 -12.44
C HIS A 91 16.91 4.37 -13.06
N ALA A 92 15.73 3.79 -12.84
CA ALA A 92 14.47 4.30 -13.39
C ALA A 92 14.12 5.70 -12.88
N MET A 93 14.42 5.99 -11.61
CA MET A 93 14.23 7.31 -11.03
C MET A 93 14.96 8.39 -11.83
N PHE A 94 16.23 8.16 -12.18
CA PHE A 94 17.05 9.13 -12.92
C PHE A 94 16.80 9.12 -14.43
N ALA A 95 16.65 7.94 -15.01
CA ALA A 95 16.57 7.78 -16.47
C ALA A 95 15.17 8.09 -17.02
N LEU A 96 14.13 8.05 -16.18
CA LEU A 96 12.74 8.18 -16.62
C LEU A 96 11.90 9.08 -15.71
N HIS A 97 11.88 8.84 -14.39
CA HIS A 97 10.96 9.59 -13.51
C HIS A 97 11.30 11.09 -13.45
N GLU A 98 12.58 11.46 -13.30
CA GLU A 98 13.03 12.86 -13.35
C GLU A 98 12.59 13.57 -14.66
N PRO A 99 12.87 13.04 -15.86
CA PRO A 99 12.33 13.59 -17.11
C PRO A 99 10.80 13.73 -17.15
N VAL A 100 10.07 12.72 -16.64
CA VAL A 100 8.60 12.76 -16.60
C VAL A 100 8.13 13.89 -15.68
N THR A 101 8.75 14.04 -14.51
CA THR A 101 8.47 15.15 -13.58
C THR A 101 8.75 16.50 -14.23
N GLU A 102 9.90 16.68 -14.89
CA GLU A 102 10.25 17.95 -15.56
C GLU A 102 9.22 18.34 -16.62
N VAL A 103 8.77 17.38 -17.44
CA VAL A 103 7.75 17.62 -18.46
C VAL A 103 6.39 17.88 -17.84
N ALA A 104 5.97 17.11 -16.82
CA ALA A 104 4.70 17.31 -16.14
C ALA A 104 4.64 18.69 -15.47
N ASN A 105 5.70 19.11 -14.79
CA ASN A 105 5.83 20.45 -14.18
C ASN A 105 5.75 21.54 -15.25
N SER A 106 6.43 21.36 -16.39
CA SER A 106 6.35 22.29 -17.52
C SER A 106 4.92 22.42 -18.06
N LEU A 107 4.14 21.33 -18.01
CA LEU A 107 2.72 21.28 -18.38
C LEU A 107 1.78 21.78 -17.26
N GLY A 108 2.30 22.29 -16.15
CA GLY A 108 1.52 22.83 -15.03
C GLY A 108 0.99 21.77 -14.06
N VAL A 109 1.44 20.53 -14.17
CA VAL A 109 1.10 19.43 -13.24
C VAL A 109 2.29 19.21 -12.30
N ASN A 110 2.29 19.94 -11.19
CA ASN A 110 3.36 19.86 -10.19
C ASN A 110 3.23 18.58 -9.36
N GLY A 111 4.23 17.72 -9.37
CA GLY A 111 4.24 16.50 -8.57
C GLY A 111 5.54 15.74 -8.69
N ASN A 112 5.66 14.65 -7.93
CA ASN A 112 6.85 13.82 -7.90
C ASN A 112 6.51 12.34 -7.73
N PHE A 113 7.44 11.47 -8.13
CA PHE A 113 7.39 10.05 -7.80
C PHE A 113 7.99 9.82 -6.42
N TYR A 114 7.22 9.19 -5.52
CA TYR A 114 7.65 8.85 -4.16
C TYR A 114 7.71 7.34 -3.96
N THR A 115 8.71 6.91 -3.18
CA THR A 115 8.77 5.56 -2.63
C THR A 115 7.92 5.49 -1.35
N PRO A 116 7.44 4.30 -0.94
CA PRO A 116 6.65 4.12 0.28
C PRO A 116 7.36 4.60 1.55
N SER A 117 8.69 4.50 1.60
CA SER A 117 9.51 4.91 2.75
C SER A 117 9.67 6.43 2.88
N GLY A 118 9.22 7.22 1.91
CA GLY A 118 9.33 8.68 1.91
C GLY A 118 8.42 9.39 2.92
N GLY A 119 7.62 8.66 3.71
CA GLY A 119 6.89 9.18 4.88
C GLY A 119 5.71 10.11 4.59
N ASN A 120 5.42 10.43 3.33
CA ASN A 120 4.48 11.52 2.99
C ASN A 120 3.14 11.08 2.40
N ALA A 121 2.92 9.80 2.11
CA ALA A 121 1.72 9.38 1.39
C ALA A 121 0.87 8.37 2.18
N ALA A 122 -0.42 8.68 2.28
CA ALA A 122 -1.48 7.82 2.81
C ALA A 122 -1.79 6.65 1.86
N ILE A 123 -0.83 5.72 1.72
CA ILE A 123 -0.93 4.57 0.81
C ILE A 123 -1.14 3.30 1.60
N ILE A 124 -2.14 2.52 1.19
CA ILE A 124 -2.36 1.16 1.65
C ILE A 124 -1.53 0.20 0.78
N GLY A 125 -0.59 -0.52 1.41
CA GLY A 125 0.41 -1.34 0.72
C GLY A 125 1.70 -0.56 0.45
N ALA A 126 2.63 -1.19 -0.28
CA ALA A 126 3.94 -0.61 -0.56
C ALA A 126 4.32 -0.76 -2.05
N PRO A 127 3.61 -0.07 -2.98
CA PRO A 127 4.00 -0.03 -4.39
C PRO A 127 5.39 0.58 -4.55
N ASP A 128 6.18 0.15 -5.55
CA ASP A 128 7.56 0.66 -5.70
C ASP A 128 7.65 2.18 -5.83
N PHE A 129 6.78 2.77 -6.65
CA PHE A 129 6.62 4.22 -6.71
C PHE A 129 5.16 4.62 -6.84
N SER A 130 4.88 5.85 -6.41
CA SER A 130 3.59 6.51 -6.59
C SER A 130 3.79 7.92 -7.10
N TRP A 131 3.02 8.34 -8.11
CA TRP A 131 2.95 9.75 -8.47
C TRP A 131 2.04 10.50 -7.50
N VAL A 132 2.58 11.53 -6.87
CA VAL A 132 1.90 12.41 -5.92
C VAL A 132 1.96 13.82 -6.44
N VAL A 133 0.81 14.50 -6.50
CA VAL A 133 0.74 15.92 -6.91
C VAL A 133 1.01 16.81 -5.70
N ASP A 134 1.90 17.79 -5.89
CA ASP A 134 2.23 18.84 -4.92
C ASP A 134 1.05 19.81 -4.82
N SER A 135 0.02 19.42 -4.09
CA SER A 135 -1.12 20.30 -3.81
C SER A 135 -1.04 20.84 -2.39
N ALA A 136 -0.76 22.14 -2.29
CA ALA A 136 -1.10 22.98 -1.14
C ALA A 136 -2.50 23.60 -1.34
N TRP A 137 -3.49 22.85 -1.85
CA TRP A 137 -4.83 23.40 -2.08
C TRP A 137 -5.72 23.16 -0.85
N PRO A 138 -6.09 24.20 -0.07
CA PRO A 138 -7.10 24.08 0.96
C PRO A 138 -8.45 23.93 0.27
N HIS A 139 -9.06 22.75 0.39
CA HIS A 139 -10.48 22.62 0.09
C HIS A 139 -11.23 23.59 1.05
N PRO A 140 -12.08 24.50 0.56
CA PRO A 140 -12.59 25.64 1.37
C PRO A 140 -13.54 25.26 2.52
N LYS A 141 -13.66 23.98 2.89
CA LYS A 141 -14.48 23.50 4.02
C LYS A 141 -13.89 22.38 4.86
N LEU A 142 -12.67 21.88 4.59
CA LEU A 142 -12.06 20.83 5.42
C LEU A 142 -10.54 21.03 5.46
N VAL A 143 -9.97 21.25 6.65
CA VAL A 143 -8.54 21.10 6.89
C VAL A 143 -8.24 19.60 6.83
N VAL A 144 -7.88 19.10 5.66
CA VAL A 144 -7.31 17.75 5.50
C VAL A 144 -6.04 17.91 4.67
N PRO A 145 -4.88 17.40 5.13
CA PRO A 145 -3.70 17.29 4.29
C PRO A 145 -3.94 16.12 3.33
N TYR A 146 -4.73 16.32 2.27
CA TYR A 146 -4.96 15.30 1.25
C TYR A 146 -4.14 15.64 0.01
N GLN A 147 -3.02 14.93 -0.18
CA GLN A 147 -2.32 14.91 -1.46
C GLN A 147 -2.98 13.83 -2.33
N PRO A 148 -3.57 14.18 -3.49
CA PRO A 148 -4.11 13.19 -4.39
C PRO A 148 -2.94 12.36 -4.97
N LEU A 149 -3.07 11.05 -4.81
CA LEU A 149 -2.21 10.02 -5.38
C LEU A 149 -2.82 9.61 -6.71
N HIS A 150 -2.08 9.68 -7.81
CA HIS A 150 -2.71 9.52 -9.12
C HIS A 150 -2.36 8.20 -9.83
N ALA A 151 -1.13 7.71 -9.71
CA ALA A 151 -0.72 6.48 -10.38
C ALA A 151 0.31 5.68 -9.57
N TYR A 152 0.25 4.34 -9.67
CA TYR A 152 1.23 3.43 -9.08
C TYR A 152 2.15 2.84 -10.12
N VAL A 153 3.39 2.60 -9.71
CA VAL A 153 4.40 1.92 -10.52
C VAL A 153 4.95 0.74 -9.73
N GLU A 154 4.98 -0.42 -10.38
CA GLU A 154 5.63 -1.63 -9.87
C GLU A 154 6.74 -2.05 -10.83
N TYR A 155 7.94 -2.21 -10.29
CA TYR A 155 9.14 -2.66 -10.98
C TYR A 155 9.42 -4.13 -10.67
N LYS A 156 9.71 -4.91 -11.70
CA LYS A 156 10.26 -6.25 -11.58
C LYS A 156 11.61 -6.34 -12.27
N MET A 157 12.41 -7.32 -11.86
CA MET A 157 13.63 -7.66 -12.58
C MET A 157 13.27 -8.46 -13.84
N TRP A 158 13.76 -8.09 -15.02
CA TRP A 158 13.41 -8.78 -16.27
C TRP A 158 13.84 -10.25 -16.29
N TRP A 159 14.87 -10.62 -15.53
CA TRP A 159 15.29 -12.00 -15.34
C TRP A 159 14.46 -12.78 -14.31
N ALA A 160 13.58 -12.10 -13.56
CA ALA A 160 12.67 -12.71 -12.57
C ALA A 160 11.19 -12.60 -12.97
N ALA A 161 10.81 -11.70 -13.88
CA ALA A 161 9.49 -11.64 -14.47
C ALA A 161 9.60 -11.10 -15.89
N ASP A 162 9.35 -11.94 -16.88
CA ASP A 162 9.56 -11.61 -18.30
C ASP A 162 8.44 -10.69 -18.84
N LEU A 163 7.24 -10.78 -18.27
CA LEU A 163 6.07 -9.96 -18.64
C LEU A 163 5.69 -10.06 -20.14
N VAL A 164 6.00 -11.18 -20.82
CA VAL A 164 5.77 -11.34 -22.27
C VAL A 164 4.29 -11.47 -22.62
N ASP A 165 3.55 -12.35 -21.93
CA ASP A 165 2.15 -12.64 -22.28
C ASP A 165 1.28 -12.75 -21.02
N LEU A 166 1.04 -11.58 -20.39
CA LEU A 166 0.12 -11.50 -19.26
C LEU A 166 -1.31 -11.96 -19.60
N PRO A 167 -1.89 -11.66 -20.79
CA PRO A 167 -3.20 -12.17 -21.20
C PRO A 167 -3.29 -13.69 -21.18
N ALA A 168 -2.34 -14.40 -21.78
CA ALA A 168 -2.33 -15.86 -21.73
C ALA A 168 -2.11 -16.37 -20.30
N ALA A 169 -1.16 -15.79 -19.57
CA ALA A 169 -0.89 -16.17 -18.17
C ALA A 169 -2.13 -16.01 -17.27
N HIS A 170 -2.92 -14.95 -17.49
CA HIS A 170 -4.17 -14.66 -16.76
C HIS A 170 -5.33 -15.56 -17.21
N ALA A 171 -5.45 -15.85 -18.50
CA ALA A 171 -6.44 -16.79 -19.03
C ALA A 171 -6.24 -18.19 -18.43
N HIS A 172 -4.99 -18.61 -18.25
CA HIS A 172 -4.62 -19.88 -17.65
C HIS A 172 -4.34 -19.80 -16.14
N ARG A 173 -4.87 -18.79 -15.43
CA ARG A 173 -4.58 -18.55 -13.99
C ARG A 173 -4.91 -19.68 -13.03
N HIS A 174 -5.70 -20.67 -13.45
CA HIS A 174 -6.02 -21.85 -12.65
C HIS A 174 -5.14 -23.07 -12.96
N ASP A 175 -4.28 -22.99 -13.98
CA ASP A 175 -3.34 -24.07 -14.29
C ASP A 175 -2.18 -24.09 -13.28
N LYS A 176 -1.93 -25.28 -12.73
CA LYS A 176 -0.87 -25.56 -11.76
C LYS A 176 0.49 -25.84 -12.42
N LYS A 177 0.55 -26.09 -13.73
CA LYS A 177 1.77 -26.47 -14.46
C LYS A 177 2.37 -25.32 -15.28
N ARG A 178 2.54 -24.15 -14.66
CA ARG A 178 3.18 -22.99 -15.31
C ARG A 178 4.67 -22.91 -14.99
N ASP A 179 5.42 -22.37 -15.94
CA ASP A 179 6.81 -22.01 -15.71
C ASP A 179 6.91 -20.88 -14.67
N THR A 180 8.09 -20.76 -14.07
CA THR A 180 8.34 -19.84 -12.98
C THR A 180 8.16 -18.38 -13.38
N ALA A 181 8.58 -17.98 -14.59
CA ALA A 181 8.53 -16.61 -15.08
C ALA A 181 7.09 -16.16 -15.38
N SER A 182 6.27 -17.01 -16.00
CA SER A 182 4.83 -16.73 -16.21
C SER A 182 4.09 -16.57 -14.89
N ARG A 183 4.42 -17.41 -13.91
CA ARG A 183 3.83 -17.32 -12.56
C ARG A 183 4.22 -16.01 -11.87
N GLN A 184 5.50 -15.64 -11.88
CA GLN A 184 5.98 -14.37 -11.30
C GLN A 184 5.39 -13.14 -11.99
N SER A 185 5.20 -13.21 -13.31
CA SER A 185 4.54 -12.17 -14.09
C SER A 185 3.07 -11.99 -13.66
N LEU A 186 2.36 -13.10 -13.45
CA LEU A 186 0.98 -13.06 -12.96
C LEU A 186 0.89 -12.56 -11.51
N GLU A 187 1.83 -12.97 -10.63
CA GLU A 187 1.92 -12.45 -9.27
C GLU A 187 2.10 -10.93 -9.27
N ALA A 188 2.98 -10.40 -10.12
CA ALA A 188 3.20 -8.96 -10.28
C ALA A 188 1.94 -8.23 -10.76
N LEU A 189 1.20 -8.81 -11.71
CA LEU A 189 -0.07 -8.27 -12.20
C LEU A 189 -1.12 -8.19 -11.07
N HIS A 190 -1.27 -9.26 -10.30
CA HIS A 190 -2.20 -9.27 -9.16
C HIS A 190 -1.76 -8.30 -8.05
N GLN A 191 -0.46 -8.17 -7.81
CA GLN A 191 0.10 -7.24 -6.82
C GLN A 191 -0.25 -5.79 -7.19
N ILE A 192 0.06 -5.33 -8.40
CA ILE A 192 -0.25 -3.95 -8.82
C ILE A 192 -1.76 -3.70 -8.88
N TYR A 193 -2.56 -4.66 -9.36
CA TYR A 193 -4.01 -4.54 -9.33
C TYR A 193 -4.55 -4.43 -7.89
N GLY A 194 -3.93 -5.16 -6.95
CA GLY A 194 -4.19 -5.05 -5.53
C GLY A 194 -3.97 -3.62 -5.03
N TYR A 195 -2.79 -3.05 -5.24
CA TYR A 195 -2.48 -1.67 -4.85
C TYR A 195 -3.41 -0.63 -5.48
N MET A 196 -3.69 -0.77 -6.78
CA MET A 196 -4.66 0.08 -7.47
C MET A 196 -6.04 -0.02 -6.81
N THR A 197 -6.47 -1.21 -6.40
CA THR A 197 -7.76 -1.42 -5.76
C THR A 197 -7.80 -0.89 -4.34
N PHE A 198 -6.77 -1.15 -3.53
CA PHE A 198 -6.70 -0.76 -2.12
C PHE A 198 -6.76 0.75 -1.88
N ASN A 199 -6.37 1.51 -2.90
CA ASN A 199 -6.28 2.97 -2.86
C ASN A 199 -7.19 3.66 -3.87
N ASP A 200 -8.18 2.95 -4.42
CA ASP A 200 -9.13 3.51 -5.40
C ASP A 200 -8.46 4.19 -6.61
N ASN A 201 -7.26 3.75 -6.98
CA ASN A 201 -6.54 4.30 -8.13
C ASN A 201 -6.98 3.63 -9.41
N LYS A 202 -7.18 4.45 -10.44
CA LYS A 202 -7.60 4.01 -11.78
C LYS A 202 -6.43 3.53 -12.63
N PHE A 203 -5.25 4.14 -12.47
CA PHE A 203 -4.11 3.93 -13.35
C PHE A 203 -2.93 3.29 -12.63
N GLY A 204 -2.22 2.43 -13.35
CA GLY A 204 -1.02 1.76 -12.86
C GLY A 204 -0.05 1.46 -14.01
N ILE A 205 1.22 1.26 -13.66
CA ILE A 205 2.30 0.92 -14.59
C ILE A 205 3.06 -0.27 -14.02
N LEU A 206 3.09 -1.38 -14.74
CA LEU A 206 3.90 -2.55 -14.39
C LEU A 206 5.04 -2.67 -15.40
N THR A 207 6.28 -2.66 -14.93
CA THR A 207 7.44 -2.66 -15.80
C THR A 207 8.54 -3.59 -15.30
N ASN A 208 9.23 -4.23 -16.23
CA ASN A 208 10.51 -4.90 -15.94
C ASN A 208 11.69 -4.18 -16.60
N TRP A 209 11.57 -2.88 -16.82
CA TRP A 209 12.40 -2.07 -17.70
C TRP A 209 12.19 -2.41 -19.18
N GLN A 210 12.41 -3.65 -19.61
CA GLN A 210 12.33 -4.07 -21.02
C GLN A 210 10.92 -3.98 -21.63
N ARG A 211 9.90 -4.24 -20.81
CA ARG A 211 8.49 -4.20 -21.17
C ARG A 211 7.74 -3.38 -20.14
N VAL A 212 6.86 -2.52 -20.64
CA VAL A 212 6.03 -1.64 -19.82
C VAL A 212 4.57 -1.88 -20.16
N TRP A 213 3.81 -2.28 -19.15
CA TRP A 213 2.38 -2.49 -19.18
C TRP A 213 1.70 -1.29 -18.53
N PHE A 214 1.00 -0.50 -19.34
CA PHE A 214 0.15 0.59 -18.87
C PHE A 214 -1.23 0.06 -18.59
N LEU A 215 -1.74 0.31 -17.39
CA LEU A 215 -2.95 -0.34 -16.87
C LEU A 215 -4.02 0.71 -16.54
N ARG A 216 -5.27 0.41 -16.88
CA ARG A 216 -6.44 1.23 -16.56
C ARG A 216 -7.59 0.38 -16.01
N ARG A 217 -8.12 0.74 -14.85
CA ARG A 217 -9.37 0.17 -14.32
C ARG A 217 -10.56 0.88 -14.96
N THR A 218 -11.51 0.10 -15.46
CA THR A 218 -12.71 0.61 -16.15
C THR A 218 -13.98 0.07 -15.51
N GLU A 219 -14.24 -1.21 -15.68
CA GLU A 219 -15.39 -1.90 -15.08
C GLU A 219 -14.97 -2.71 -13.84
N ARG A 220 -15.96 -3.16 -13.08
CA ARG A 220 -15.71 -3.99 -11.91
C ARG A 220 -14.93 -5.25 -12.31
N LYS A 221 -13.76 -5.44 -11.70
CA LYS A 221 -12.86 -6.58 -11.96
C LYS A 221 -12.30 -6.66 -13.38
N THR A 222 -12.32 -5.53 -14.10
CA THR A 222 -11.71 -5.40 -15.42
C THR A 222 -10.50 -4.48 -15.35
N LEU A 223 -9.40 -4.97 -15.91
CA LEU A 223 -8.18 -4.21 -16.11
C LEU A 223 -7.91 -4.14 -17.61
N GLU A 224 -7.81 -2.93 -18.13
CA GLU A 224 -7.35 -2.71 -19.49
C GLU A 224 -5.84 -2.52 -19.51
N TYR A 225 -5.17 -2.94 -20.58
CA TYR A 225 -3.73 -2.84 -20.71
C TYR A 225 -3.25 -2.34 -22.08
N TYR A 226 -2.11 -1.66 -22.09
CA TYR A 226 -1.33 -1.39 -23.29
C TYR A 226 0.14 -1.75 -23.04
N LEU A 227 0.73 -2.54 -23.93
CA LEU A 227 2.11 -3.02 -23.83
C LEU A 227 3.03 -2.17 -24.73
N ILE A 228 4.15 -1.73 -24.16
CA ILE A 228 5.29 -1.18 -24.91
C ILE A 228 6.52 -2.06 -24.66
N GLU A 229 7.14 -2.52 -25.73
CA GLU A 229 8.45 -3.17 -25.69
C GLU A 229 9.57 -2.19 -26.05
N LEU A 230 10.65 -2.19 -25.28
CA LEU A 230 11.81 -1.35 -25.49
C LEU A 230 12.60 -1.83 -26.73
N GLY A 231 12.60 -1.05 -27.82
CA GLY A 231 13.42 -1.32 -29.00
C GLY A 231 12.96 -0.62 -30.28
N SER A 232 11.66 -0.47 -30.49
CA SER A 232 11.07 0.36 -31.54
C SER A 232 9.58 0.62 -31.25
N PRO A 233 9.26 1.38 -30.19
CA PRO A 233 7.89 1.48 -29.73
C PRO A 233 7.05 2.39 -30.65
N PRO A 234 5.74 2.14 -30.80
CA PRO A 234 4.83 2.99 -31.58
C PRO A 234 4.65 4.39 -30.98
N ILE A 235 5.06 4.58 -29.72
CA ILE A 235 5.06 5.84 -28.98
C ILE A 235 6.31 5.87 -28.10
N SER A 236 6.92 7.05 -27.91
CA SER A 236 8.07 7.15 -27.01
C SER A 236 7.65 6.80 -25.58
N ILE A 237 8.56 6.18 -24.82
CA ILE A 237 8.26 5.80 -23.43
C ILE A 237 8.00 7.04 -22.56
N LEU A 238 8.74 8.13 -22.80
CA LEU A 238 8.51 9.39 -22.11
C LEU A 238 7.10 9.93 -22.37
N LYS A 239 6.63 9.92 -23.63
CA LYS A 239 5.28 10.37 -23.98
C LYS A 239 4.21 9.51 -23.29
N ALA A 240 4.39 8.19 -23.28
CA ALA A 240 3.46 7.28 -22.62
C ALA A 240 3.40 7.55 -21.10
N TRP A 241 4.53 7.73 -20.43
CA TRP A 241 4.58 8.00 -18.99
C TRP A 241 4.02 9.37 -18.61
N VAL A 242 4.38 10.42 -19.36
CA VAL A 242 3.78 11.76 -19.19
C VAL A 242 2.27 11.67 -19.41
N GLY A 243 1.82 11.02 -20.48
CA GLY A 243 0.41 10.80 -20.74
C GLY A 243 -0.33 10.12 -19.58
N MET A 244 0.27 9.09 -18.98
CA MET A 244 -0.31 8.42 -17.80
C MET A 244 -0.42 9.34 -16.59
N VAL A 245 0.61 10.13 -16.29
CA VAL A 245 0.57 11.12 -15.20
C VAL A 245 -0.56 12.12 -15.44
N LEU A 246 -0.74 12.61 -16.67
CA LEU A 246 -1.79 13.57 -17.00
C LEU A 246 -3.19 12.93 -16.97
N LEU A 247 -3.37 11.73 -17.52
CA LEU A 247 -4.63 10.98 -17.45
C LEU A 247 -5.04 10.75 -15.99
N ALA A 248 -4.07 10.42 -15.15
CA ALA A 248 -4.28 10.23 -13.75
C ALA A 248 -4.56 11.55 -13.01
N ASN A 249 -3.86 12.64 -13.35
CA ASN A 249 -4.19 13.97 -12.84
C ASN A 249 -5.67 14.33 -13.11
N ASP A 250 -6.15 14.06 -14.33
CA ASP A 250 -7.50 14.41 -14.75
C ASP A 250 -8.59 13.46 -14.21
N ASN A 251 -8.29 12.17 -14.00
CA ASN A 251 -9.29 11.17 -13.62
C ASN A 251 -8.73 9.97 -12.84
N TRP A 252 -7.94 10.22 -11.79
CA TRP A 252 -7.30 9.15 -11.00
C TRP A 252 -8.27 8.26 -10.22
N PHE A 253 -9.39 8.82 -9.76
CA PHE A 253 -10.23 8.14 -8.78
C PHE A 253 -11.13 7.09 -9.43
N TYR A 254 -11.10 5.89 -8.87
CA TYR A 254 -11.94 4.78 -9.27
C TYR A 254 -12.67 4.20 -8.06
N THR A 255 -13.94 4.56 -7.91
CA THR A 255 -14.88 3.79 -7.08
C THR A 255 -15.58 2.75 -7.94
N PRO A 256 -15.37 1.44 -7.70
CA PRO A 256 -16.28 0.46 -8.25
C PRO A 256 -17.69 0.73 -7.72
N THR A 257 -18.72 0.48 -8.55
CA THR A 257 -20.11 0.44 -8.07
C THR A 257 -20.15 -0.53 -6.89
N PRO A 258 -20.62 -0.11 -5.69
CA PRO A 258 -20.67 -1.00 -4.55
C PRO A 258 -21.46 -2.24 -4.98
N PRO A 259 -20.98 -3.45 -4.66
CA PRO A 259 -21.74 -4.65 -4.97
C PRO A 259 -23.17 -4.46 -4.47
N SER A 260 -24.16 -4.88 -5.28
CA SER A 260 -25.42 -5.28 -4.67
C SER A 260 -25.06 -6.28 -3.57
N ALA A 261 -25.61 -6.10 -2.37
CA ALA A 261 -25.29 -6.91 -1.19
C ALA A 261 -25.49 -8.44 -1.37
N ARG A 262 -25.89 -8.88 -2.57
CA ARG A 262 -26.16 -10.25 -3.00
C ARG A 262 -24.93 -11.11 -3.31
N TYR A 263 -23.73 -10.52 -3.45
CA TYR A 263 -22.52 -11.28 -3.85
C TYR A 263 -21.54 -11.56 -2.71
N PHE A 264 -21.87 -11.16 -1.49
CA PHE A 264 -21.14 -11.59 -0.30
C PHE A 264 -21.64 -12.96 0.13
N GLY A 265 -20.79 -13.75 0.78
CA GLY A 265 -21.24 -14.86 1.60
C GLY A 265 -22.15 -14.33 2.71
N THR A 266 -23.43 -14.17 2.44
CA THR A 266 -24.50 -13.91 3.43
C THR A 266 -24.93 -15.19 4.11
N SER A 267 -24.24 -16.30 3.87
CA SER A 267 -24.48 -17.51 4.63
C SER A 267 -24.25 -17.17 6.11
N PRO A 268 -25.25 -17.40 6.99
CA PRO A 268 -25.08 -17.26 8.42
C PRO A 268 -23.77 -17.88 8.91
N ASN A 269 -23.32 -18.97 8.27
CA ASN A 269 -22.08 -19.66 8.59
C ASN A 269 -20.83 -18.77 8.45
N VAL A 270 -20.70 -17.89 7.45
CA VAL A 270 -19.50 -17.02 7.31
C VAL A 270 -19.47 -15.95 8.40
N GLN A 271 -20.64 -15.44 8.81
CA GLN A 271 -20.77 -14.45 9.87
C GLN A 271 -20.55 -15.07 11.24
N THR A 272 -21.12 -16.25 11.47
CA THR A 272 -20.90 -17.06 12.66
C THR A 272 -19.43 -17.43 12.77
N ASN A 273 -18.80 -17.94 11.70
CA ASN A 273 -17.37 -18.26 11.68
C ASN A 273 -16.48 -17.05 12.03
N ARG A 274 -16.85 -15.83 11.58
CA ARG A 274 -16.09 -14.62 11.94
C ARG A 274 -16.24 -14.27 13.42
N ARG A 275 -17.45 -14.30 13.97
CA ARG A 275 -17.66 -14.06 15.41
C ARG A 275 -16.98 -15.14 16.24
N ASP A 276 -17.14 -16.39 15.84
CA ASP A 276 -16.56 -17.55 16.49
C ASP A 276 -15.03 -17.48 16.46
N ALA A 277 -14.40 -17.06 15.37
CA ALA A 277 -12.95 -16.92 15.30
C ALA A 277 -12.39 -15.72 16.10
N ILE A 278 -13.21 -14.69 16.35
CA ILE A 278 -12.85 -13.58 17.24
C ILE A 278 -13.05 -13.96 18.71
N GLN A 279 -14.01 -14.84 19.01
CA GLN A 279 -14.35 -15.23 20.37
C GLN A 279 -13.60 -16.48 20.85
N ASN A 280 -13.28 -17.41 19.94
CA ASN A 280 -12.66 -18.69 20.22
C ASN A 280 -11.21 -18.68 19.74
N LEU A 281 -10.28 -18.67 20.70
CA LEU A 281 -8.87 -18.86 20.44
C LEU A 281 -8.62 -20.32 20.00
N VAL A 282 -7.85 -20.50 18.93
CA VAL A 282 -7.33 -21.81 18.52
C VAL A 282 -5.89 -21.89 19.02
N ASP A 283 -5.60 -22.86 19.88
CA ASP A 283 -4.29 -23.01 20.54
C ASP A 283 -3.78 -21.73 21.24
N GLY A 284 -4.71 -20.97 21.82
CA GLY A 284 -4.42 -19.69 22.51
C GLY A 284 -4.12 -18.53 21.57
N GLN A 285 -4.45 -18.64 20.28
CA GLN A 285 -4.17 -17.62 19.26
C GLN A 285 -5.43 -17.28 18.47
N TYR A 286 -5.48 -16.04 17.96
CA TYR A 286 -6.48 -15.64 17.00
C TYR A 286 -6.14 -16.20 15.62
N GLN A 287 -7.15 -16.73 14.94
CA GLN A 287 -6.98 -17.20 13.56
C GLN A 287 -6.87 -16.02 12.59
N CYS A 288 -5.93 -16.10 11.64
CA CYS A 288 -5.88 -15.17 10.51
C CYS A 288 -6.99 -15.54 9.51
N LEU A 289 -7.93 -14.63 9.26
CA LEU A 289 -9.08 -14.86 8.37
C LEU A 289 -8.92 -14.13 7.05
N ALA A 290 -9.38 -14.72 5.95
CA ALA A 290 -9.52 -13.98 4.71
C ALA A 290 -10.56 -12.85 4.87
N LEU A 291 -10.16 -11.61 4.60
CA LEU A 291 -11.06 -10.46 4.54
C LEU A 291 -11.34 -10.12 3.08
N ASP A 292 -12.63 -10.07 2.73
CA ASP A 292 -13.05 -9.45 1.48
C ASP A 292 -12.84 -7.93 1.58
N TYR A 293 -11.94 -7.41 0.75
CA TYR A 293 -11.62 -5.98 0.70
C TYR A 293 -12.87 -5.12 0.49
N HIS A 294 -13.88 -5.60 -0.24
CA HIS A 294 -15.11 -4.84 -0.50
C HIS A 294 -15.96 -4.59 0.77
N LEU A 295 -15.67 -5.30 1.86
CA LEU A 295 -16.28 -5.07 3.18
C LEU A 295 -15.48 -4.08 4.02
N CYS A 296 -14.34 -3.60 3.55
CA CYS A 296 -13.48 -2.65 4.24
C CYS A 296 -13.44 -1.34 3.45
N ARG A 297 -13.80 -0.23 4.11
CA ARG A 297 -13.52 1.10 3.57
C ARG A 297 -12.41 1.73 4.39
N PHE A 298 -11.24 1.90 3.78
CA PHE A 298 -10.13 2.61 4.40
C PHE A 298 -10.34 4.11 4.28
N ASP A 299 -10.28 4.82 5.41
CA ASP A 299 -10.21 6.28 5.44
C ASP A 299 -8.74 6.71 5.39
N ARG A 300 -8.28 6.96 4.18
CA ARG A 300 -6.89 7.34 3.89
C ARG A 300 -6.52 8.69 4.48
N SER A 301 -7.48 9.56 4.80
CA SER A 301 -7.17 10.83 5.45
C SER A 301 -6.52 10.67 6.84
N TYR A 302 -6.69 9.48 7.45
CA TYR A 302 -6.10 9.09 8.73
C TYR A 302 -4.94 8.09 8.59
N ALA A 303 -4.52 7.75 7.37
CA ALA A 303 -3.43 6.79 7.19
C ALA A 303 -2.10 7.41 7.66
N ARG A 304 -1.43 6.70 8.57
CA ARG A 304 -0.12 7.07 9.09
C ARG A 304 0.90 6.02 8.62
N PRO A 305 2.04 6.44 8.06
CA PRO A 305 3.06 5.49 7.61
C PRO A 305 3.69 4.78 8.83
N GLY A 306 3.99 3.50 8.64
CA GLY A 306 4.81 2.69 9.54
C GLY A 306 5.99 2.08 8.77
N ALA A 307 6.91 1.42 9.48
CA ALA A 307 8.13 0.88 8.86
C ALA A 307 7.86 -0.14 7.75
N SER A 308 6.80 -0.95 7.90
CA SER A 308 6.47 -2.07 6.99
C SER A 308 5.03 -1.98 6.45
N GLY A 309 4.40 -0.81 6.53
CA GLY A 309 3.00 -0.63 6.18
C GLY A 309 2.42 0.68 6.70
N CYS A 310 1.18 0.65 7.18
CA CYS A 310 0.51 1.84 7.70
C CYS A 310 -0.50 1.51 8.81
N VAL A 311 -0.86 2.52 9.59
CA VAL A 311 -2.02 2.50 10.48
C VAL A 311 -3.10 3.37 9.88
N VAL A 312 -4.30 2.84 9.67
CA VAL A 312 -5.39 3.56 8.98
C VAL A 312 -6.72 3.33 9.67
N MET A 313 -7.57 4.35 9.69
CA MET A 313 -8.96 4.19 10.11
C MET A 313 -9.72 3.42 9.03
N ALA A 314 -10.55 2.47 9.43
CA ALA A 314 -11.35 1.69 8.51
C ALA A 314 -12.77 1.49 9.03
N LYS A 315 -13.65 1.20 8.09
CA LYS A 315 -15.04 0.87 8.37
C LYS A 315 -15.37 -0.49 7.80
N PHE A 316 -15.61 -1.45 8.68
CA PHE A 316 -16.07 -2.78 8.32
C PHE A 316 -17.59 -2.75 8.11
N LEU A 317 -17.99 -2.91 6.85
CA LEU A 317 -19.38 -2.93 6.46
C LEU A 317 -20.03 -4.23 6.94
N GLN A 318 -21.16 -4.11 7.64
CA GLN A 318 -21.98 -5.26 7.98
C GLN A 318 -23.03 -5.50 6.87
N PRO A 319 -23.25 -6.76 6.43
CA PRO A 319 -24.33 -7.06 5.51
C PRO A 319 -25.66 -6.99 6.28
N SER A 320 -26.30 -5.82 6.34
CA SER A 320 -27.62 -5.70 6.95
C SER A 320 -28.72 -5.97 5.91
N SER A 321 -29.51 -7.02 6.14
CA SER A 321 -30.75 -7.31 5.43
C SER A 321 -31.87 -6.30 5.69
N LEU A 322 -31.66 -5.37 6.64
CA LEU A 322 -32.62 -4.34 7.07
C LEU A 322 -31.93 -2.97 7.26
N GLY A 323 -31.14 -2.54 6.27
CA GLY A 323 -31.03 -1.13 5.86
C GLY A 323 -30.55 -0.05 6.85
N ARG A 324 -29.94 -0.34 8.01
CA ARG A 324 -29.54 0.74 8.92
C ARG A 324 -28.42 0.45 9.93
N ASP A 325 -27.54 -0.52 9.70
CA ASP A 325 -26.38 -0.67 10.58
C ASP A 325 -25.22 0.21 10.08
N PRO A 326 -24.72 1.18 10.87
CA PRO A 326 -23.65 2.06 10.46
C PRO A 326 -22.34 1.33 10.18
N GLY A 327 -22.16 0.03 10.46
CA GLY A 327 -20.88 -0.66 10.27
C GLY A 327 -19.91 -0.44 11.43
N LEU A 328 -18.90 -1.31 11.55
CA LEU A 328 -17.94 -1.27 12.67
C LEU A 328 -16.73 -0.40 12.30
N GLU A 329 -16.51 0.67 13.07
CA GLU A 329 -15.31 1.50 12.97
C GLU A 329 -14.14 0.83 13.68
N VAL A 330 -13.01 0.75 12.99
CA VAL A 330 -11.80 0.07 13.46
C VAL A 330 -10.56 0.87 13.07
N ILE A 331 -9.51 0.77 13.87
CA ILE A 331 -8.15 1.13 13.45
C ILE A 331 -7.47 -0.13 12.93
N CYS A 332 -6.95 -0.09 11.71
CA CYS A 332 -6.23 -1.18 11.09
C CYS A 332 -4.73 -0.87 11.07
N LYS A 333 -3.91 -1.71 11.73
CA LYS A 333 -2.47 -1.79 11.43
C LYS A 333 -2.31 -2.75 10.26
N VAL A 334 -1.92 -2.23 9.11
CA VAL A 334 -1.86 -2.94 7.82
C VAL A 334 -0.40 -3.11 7.43
N VAL A 335 0.00 -4.33 7.06
CA VAL A 335 1.34 -4.64 6.56
C VAL A 335 1.27 -5.26 5.17
N ASP A 336 2.22 -4.88 4.32
CA ASP A 336 2.40 -5.48 3.00
C ASP A 336 3.32 -6.71 3.10
N VAL A 337 2.74 -7.91 3.01
CA VAL A 337 3.48 -9.16 3.19
C VAL A 337 4.19 -9.64 1.93
N VAL A 338 3.90 -9.03 0.77
CA VAL A 338 4.60 -9.30 -0.49
C VAL A 338 5.93 -8.54 -0.50
N ARG A 339 5.90 -7.29 -0.03
CA ARG A 339 7.09 -6.43 0.08
C ARG A 339 7.93 -6.76 1.30
N TYR A 340 7.29 -6.94 2.46
CA TYR A 340 7.94 -7.16 3.75
C TYR A 340 7.56 -8.54 4.30
N THR A 341 8.23 -9.58 3.81
CA THR A 341 7.90 -10.98 4.14
C THR A 341 7.91 -11.29 5.64
N ASP A 342 8.76 -10.60 6.40
CA ASP A 342 8.92 -10.82 7.83
C ASP A 342 7.91 -10.00 8.67
N ALA A 343 7.33 -8.95 8.10
CA ALA A 343 6.38 -8.07 8.79
C ALA A 343 5.09 -8.81 9.17
N GLY A 344 4.70 -9.83 8.39
CA GLY A 344 3.58 -10.69 8.72
C GLY A 344 3.78 -11.42 10.06
N GLY A 345 5.00 -11.90 10.34
CA GLY A 345 5.33 -12.58 11.60
C GLY A 345 5.34 -11.65 12.81
N LEU A 346 5.75 -10.39 12.62
CA LEU A 346 5.67 -9.34 13.66
C LEU A 346 4.22 -9.03 14.01
N LEU A 347 3.36 -8.86 13.01
CA LEU A 347 1.93 -8.61 13.23
C LEU A 347 1.21 -9.81 13.87
N GLU A 348 1.63 -11.04 13.56
CA GLU A 348 1.19 -12.26 14.26
C GLU A 348 1.67 -12.31 15.71
N GLY A 349 2.89 -11.83 15.99
CA GLY A 349 3.40 -11.63 17.35
C GLY A 349 2.50 -10.70 18.16
N GLU A 350 2.13 -9.56 17.57
CA GLU A 350 1.24 -8.59 18.20
C GLU A 350 -0.17 -9.18 18.43
N ALA A 351 -0.74 -9.89 17.45
CA ALA A 351 -2.03 -10.57 17.62
C ALA A 351 -2.01 -11.60 18.77
N ARG A 352 -0.88 -12.31 18.96
CA ARG A 352 -0.71 -13.23 20.11
C ARG A 352 -0.65 -12.49 21.45
N ALA A 353 -0.07 -11.30 21.51
CA ALA A 353 -0.10 -10.48 22.71
C ALA A 353 -1.55 -10.08 23.07
N TYR A 354 -2.36 -9.67 22.10
CA TYR A 354 -3.79 -9.41 22.31
C TYR A 354 -4.54 -10.65 22.82
N ALA A 355 -4.25 -11.84 22.26
CA ALA A 355 -4.87 -13.08 22.70
C ALA A 355 -4.51 -13.42 24.16
N ALA A 356 -3.23 -13.26 24.53
CA ALA A 356 -2.76 -13.50 25.90
C ALA A 356 -3.35 -12.52 26.93
N LEU A 357 -3.60 -11.28 26.50
CA LEU A 357 -4.15 -10.20 27.33
C LEU A 357 -5.65 -9.98 27.11
N GLN A 358 -6.40 -11.02 26.69
CA GLN A 358 -7.81 -10.91 26.33
C GLN A 358 -8.67 -10.25 27.42
N SER A 359 -8.41 -10.54 28.70
CA SER A 359 -9.14 -9.96 29.82
C SER A 359 -8.93 -8.45 30.00
N LEU A 360 -7.84 -7.89 29.46
CA LEU A 360 -7.48 -6.48 29.57
C LEU A 360 -8.02 -5.62 28.40
N GLN A 361 -8.50 -6.27 27.35
CA GLN A 361 -9.02 -5.61 26.16
C GLN A 361 -10.25 -4.73 26.45
N GLY A 362 -10.25 -3.53 25.87
CA GLY A 362 -11.27 -2.50 26.09
C GLY A 362 -11.12 -1.72 27.41
N GLN A 363 -10.25 -2.17 28.31
CA GLN A 363 -9.99 -1.55 29.62
C GLN A 363 -8.70 -0.73 29.58
N VAL A 364 -7.56 -1.43 29.37
CA VAL A 364 -6.21 -0.83 29.38
C VAL A 364 -5.46 -1.02 28.06
N ILE A 365 -5.92 -1.91 27.20
CA ILE A 365 -5.48 -2.06 25.81
C ILE A 365 -6.70 -2.05 24.87
N PRO A 366 -6.56 -1.75 23.57
CA PRO A 366 -7.68 -1.75 22.63
C PRO A 366 -8.40 -3.10 22.58
N THR A 367 -9.71 -3.07 22.27
CA THR A 367 -10.42 -4.30 21.89
C THR A 367 -9.91 -4.79 20.53
N PHE A 368 -9.60 -6.07 20.44
CA PHE A 368 -9.23 -6.73 19.20
C PHE A 368 -10.50 -7.17 18.45
N TYR A 369 -10.63 -6.73 17.19
CA TYR A 369 -11.77 -7.07 16.32
C TYR A 369 -11.43 -8.10 15.24
N GLY A 370 -10.17 -8.53 15.16
CA GLY A 370 -9.76 -9.62 14.28
C GLY A 370 -8.40 -9.41 13.64
N PHE A 371 -7.85 -10.51 13.16
CA PHE A 371 -6.64 -10.57 12.37
C PHE A 371 -6.97 -11.13 11.00
N TYR A 372 -6.60 -10.42 9.95
CA TYR A 372 -7.07 -10.74 8.60
C TYR A 372 -5.96 -10.69 7.55
N GLU A 373 -6.20 -11.41 6.46
CA GLU A 373 -5.41 -11.36 5.23
C GLU A 373 -6.31 -10.91 4.07
N VAL A 374 -5.81 -10.01 3.22
CA VAL A 374 -6.49 -9.55 2.01
C VAL A 374 -5.66 -9.97 0.80
N TRP A 375 -6.22 -10.89 0.02
CA TRP A 375 -5.69 -11.35 -1.27
C TRP A 375 -4.25 -11.87 -1.24
N GLY A 376 -3.71 -12.27 -0.08
CA GLY A 376 -2.30 -12.63 0.08
C GLY A 376 -1.33 -11.46 -0.09
N ILE A 377 -1.81 -10.21 -0.18
CA ILE A 377 -1.00 -9.00 -0.33
C ILE A 377 -0.84 -8.29 1.01
N LEU A 378 -1.95 -8.13 1.73
CA LEU A 378 -1.97 -7.42 3.01
C LEU A 378 -2.31 -8.37 4.14
N LYS A 379 -1.69 -8.16 5.30
CA LYS A 379 -2.23 -8.60 6.59
C LYS A 379 -2.63 -7.38 7.40
N LEU A 380 -3.69 -7.51 8.20
CA LEU A 380 -4.21 -6.42 9.00
C LEU A 380 -4.68 -6.87 10.38
N LEU A 381 -4.34 -6.06 11.37
CA LEU A 381 -4.80 -6.16 12.75
C LEU A 381 -5.87 -5.09 12.96
N ALA A 382 -7.12 -5.50 13.17
CA ALA A 382 -8.24 -4.58 13.37
C ALA A 382 -8.50 -4.40 14.87
N LEU A 383 -8.39 -3.16 15.33
CA LEU A 383 -8.46 -2.78 16.74
C LEU A 383 -9.54 -1.72 16.97
N GLN A 384 -9.95 -1.59 18.22
CA GLN A 384 -10.78 -0.49 18.69
C GLN A 384 -10.10 0.86 18.42
N PRO A 385 -10.80 1.82 17.81
CA PRO A 385 -10.36 3.20 17.80
C PRO A 385 -10.24 3.72 19.24
N VAL A 386 -9.04 4.14 19.59
CA VAL A 386 -8.73 4.84 20.84
C VAL A 386 -8.33 6.26 20.48
N GLY A 387 -8.55 7.23 21.38
CA GLY A 387 -8.28 8.63 21.08
C GLY A 387 -6.79 8.92 20.92
N ASP A 388 -6.43 10.20 20.95
CA ASP A 388 -5.10 10.63 20.56
C ASP A 388 -4.01 10.16 21.53
N ALA A 389 -2.84 9.87 20.97
CA ALA A 389 -1.62 9.60 21.71
C ALA A 389 -1.19 10.83 22.53
N ILE A 390 -0.60 10.61 23.70
CA ILE A 390 0.02 11.67 24.49
C ILE A 390 1.16 12.28 23.66
N SER A 391 1.14 13.59 23.47
CA SER A 391 2.12 14.28 22.65
C SER A 391 3.48 14.35 23.35
N GLU A 392 4.57 14.22 22.61
CA GLU A 392 5.93 14.27 23.16
C GLU A 392 6.24 15.60 23.87
N GLY A 393 5.59 16.70 23.51
CA GLY A 393 5.74 18.01 24.18
C GLY A 393 4.79 18.25 25.36
N GLU A 394 3.87 17.33 25.66
CA GLU A 394 2.88 17.53 26.72
C GLU A 394 3.50 17.36 28.11
N ASN A 395 3.12 18.20 29.07
CA ASN A 395 3.54 18.02 30.46
C ASN A 395 2.72 16.89 31.12
N ILE A 396 3.40 15.86 31.61
CA ILE A 396 2.74 14.74 32.29
C ILE A 396 2.44 15.14 33.73
N THR A 397 1.17 15.43 34.00
CA THR A 397 0.70 15.71 35.37
C THR A 397 0.81 14.46 36.24
N GLN A 398 0.89 14.65 37.56
CA GLN A 398 0.92 13.54 38.51
C GLN A 398 -0.31 12.61 38.38
N GLU A 399 -1.48 13.18 38.08
CA GLU A 399 -2.71 12.40 37.84
C GLU A 399 -2.58 11.53 36.57
N LEU A 400 -2.08 12.11 35.47
CA LEU A 400 -1.88 11.37 34.23
C LEU A 400 -0.85 10.25 34.41
N ARG A 401 0.26 10.55 35.10
CA ARG A 401 1.28 9.55 35.44
C ARG A 401 0.70 8.41 36.26
N ALA A 402 -0.12 8.71 37.27
CA ALA A 402 -0.80 7.68 38.06
C ALA A 402 -1.69 6.78 37.20
N LYS A 403 -2.40 7.33 36.21
CA LYS A 403 -3.21 6.56 35.25
C LYS A 403 -2.35 5.70 34.32
N MET A 404 -1.24 6.25 33.80
CA MET A 404 -0.28 5.49 32.98
C MET A 404 0.30 4.32 33.76
N ARG A 405 0.73 4.53 35.01
CA ARG A 405 1.21 3.47 35.90
C ARG A 405 0.15 2.42 36.18
N ALA A 406 -1.07 2.82 36.50
CA ALA A 406 -2.17 1.89 36.73
C ALA A 406 -2.49 1.03 35.48
N THR A 407 -2.32 1.60 34.29
CA THR A 407 -2.49 0.90 33.01
C THR A 407 -1.40 -0.17 32.82
N VAL A 408 -0.12 0.22 32.99
CA VAL A 408 1.02 -0.70 32.88
C VAL A 408 0.98 -1.79 33.96
N GLN A 409 0.59 -1.43 35.20
CA GLN A 409 0.48 -2.37 36.31
C GLN A 409 -0.53 -3.50 36.01
N GLN A 410 -1.62 -3.23 35.28
CA GLN A 410 -2.57 -4.28 34.90
C GLN A 410 -1.97 -5.29 33.92
N ILE A 411 -1.10 -4.84 33.02
CA ILE A 411 -0.34 -5.73 32.11
C ILE A 411 0.68 -6.54 32.92
N HIS A 412 1.38 -5.90 33.87
CA HIS A 412 2.31 -6.57 34.77
C HIS A 412 1.65 -7.64 35.63
N ASN A 413 0.44 -7.35 36.14
CA ASN A 413 -0.35 -8.31 36.93
C ASN A 413 -0.77 -9.54 36.11
N ALA A 414 -0.88 -9.41 34.79
CA ALA A 414 -1.08 -10.53 33.87
C ALA A 414 0.22 -11.31 33.58
N GLY A 415 1.38 -10.84 34.07
CA GLY A 415 2.69 -11.47 33.90
C GLY A 415 3.43 -11.06 32.62
N TYR A 416 3.06 -9.93 32.02
CA TYR A 416 3.62 -9.44 30.75
C TYR A 416 4.29 -8.09 30.94
N VAL A 417 5.23 -7.78 30.05
CA VAL A 417 5.76 -6.43 29.82
C VAL A 417 5.30 -5.92 28.47
N HIS A 418 5.16 -4.61 28.33
CA HIS A 418 4.86 -3.95 27.06
C HIS A 418 6.07 -3.98 26.10
N GLY A 419 7.26 -3.69 26.61
CA GLY A 419 8.53 -3.70 25.89
C GLY A 419 8.83 -2.41 25.09
N ASP A 420 7.93 -1.43 25.08
CA ASP A 420 8.12 -0.12 24.44
C ASP A 420 7.34 0.98 25.18
N ILE A 421 7.78 1.38 26.37
CA ILE A 421 7.14 2.46 27.12
C ILE A 421 7.57 3.80 26.53
N ALA A 422 6.63 4.49 25.88
CA ALA A 422 6.83 5.80 25.28
C ALA A 422 5.50 6.57 25.22
N ARG A 423 5.55 7.91 25.27
CA ARG A 423 4.35 8.77 25.25
C ARG A 423 3.44 8.48 24.06
N ARG A 424 4.03 8.26 22.87
CA ARG A 424 3.32 7.85 21.64
C ARG A 424 2.46 6.58 21.76
N ASN A 425 2.75 5.71 22.73
CA ASN A 425 2.04 4.44 22.92
C ASN A 425 0.92 4.53 23.98
N PHE A 426 0.75 5.69 24.64
CA PHE A 426 -0.36 5.93 25.55
C PHE A 426 -1.40 6.83 24.87
N CYS A 427 -2.63 6.33 24.71
CA CYS A 427 -3.75 7.05 24.11
C CYS A 427 -4.76 7.48 25.18
N ARG A 428 -5.37 8.66 25.00
CA ARG A 428 -6.49 9.11 25.85
C ARG A 428 -7.82 8.59 25.32
N LYS A 429 -8.61 7.98 26.19
CA LYS A 429 -9.98 7.55 25.89
C LYS A 429 -10.91 8.09 26.97
N GLY A 430 -11.44 9.29 26.73
CA GLY A 430 -12.17 10.03 27.77
C GLY A 430 -11.26 10.35 28.96
N SER A 431 -11.65 9.91 30.15
CA SER A 431 -10.86 10.08 31.39
C SER A 431 -9.75 9.04 31.58
N ASN A 432 -9.71 8.00 30.75
CA ASN A 432 -8.84 6.83 30.90
C ASN A 432 -7.65 6.90 29.95
N VAL A 433 -6.61 6.15 30.30
CA VAL A 433 -5.42 5.91 29.47
C VAL A 433 -5.47 4.48 28.95
N VAL A 434 -5.16 4.31 27.66
CA VAL A 434 -5.09 3.01 26.99
C VAL A 434 -3.73 2.88 26.36
N LEU A 435 -3.07 1.74 26.54
CA LEU A 435 -1.77 1.43 25.96
C LEU A 435 -1.94 0.70 24.63
N VAL A 436 -1.21 1.15 23.60
CA VAL A 436 -1.26 0.64 22.23
C VAL A 436 0.11 0.15 21.77
N ASP A 437 0.16 -0.51 20.60
CA ASP A 437 1.37 -1.04 19.96
C ASP A 437 2.04 -2.18 20.73
N LEU A 438 1.37 -3.35 20.76
CA LEU A 438 1.83 -4.52 21.52
C LEU A 438 2.89 -5.35 20.78
N GLU A 439 3.57 -4.78 19.77
CA GLU A 439 4.53 -5.49 18.92
C GLU A 439 5.73 -6.04 19.72
N ARG A 440 6.13 -5.35 20.79
CA ARG A 440 7.20 -5.80 21.70
C ARG A 440 6.69 -6.51 22.96
N CYS A 441 5.37 -6.66 23.08
CA CYS A 441 4.76 -7.23 24.27
C CYS A 441 5.10 -8.72 24.40
N ARG A 442 5.49 -9.13 25.59
CA ARG A 442 5.87 -10.51 25.88
C ARG A 442 5.77 -10.82 27.36
N ARG A 443 5.80 -12.12 27.68
CA ARG A 443 5.87 -12.57 29.07
C ARG A 443 7.14 -12.03 29.74
N ALA A 444 6.98 -11.55 30.97
CA ALA A 444 8.10 -11.08 31.76
C ALA A 444 9.03 -12.26 32.11
N ARG A 445 10.34 -12.02 32.05
CA ARG A 445 11.38 -13.01 32.38
C ARG A 445 11.66 -13.05 33.87
N SER A 446 11.42 -11.94 34.57
CA SER A 446 11.63 -11.81 36.01
C SER A 446 10.78 -10.67 36.58
N GLN A 447 10.68 -10.61 37.91
CA GLN A 447 10.02 -9.50 38.58
C GLN A 447 10.79 -8.18 38.42
N SER A 448 12.12 -8.22 38.30
CA SER A 448 12.95 -7.04 38.05
C SER A 448 12.53 -6.33 36.77
N GLU A 449 12.24 -7.09 35.72
CA GLU A 449 11.85 -6.54 34.43
C GLU A 449 10.54 -5.74 34.49
N LEU A 450 9.60 -6.15 35.34
CA LEU A 450 8.36 -5.42 35.60
C LEU A 450 8.65 -4.10 36.32
N PHE A 451 9.56 -4.10 37.30
CA PHE A 451 9.97 -2.87 37.99
C PHE A 451 10.70 -1.92 37.04
N ASP A 452 11.64 -2.43 36.24
CA ASP A 452 12.40 -1.63 35.27
C ASP A 452 11.48 -0.98 34.22
N GLU A 453 10.42 -1.68 33.78
CA GLU A 453 9.42 -1.11 32.87
C GLU A 453 8.54 -0.05 33.56
N MET A 454 8.21 -0.23 34.85
CA MET A 454 7.47 0.79 35.61
C MET A 454 8.29 2.07 35.79
N ASP A 455 9.60 1.95 36.01
CA ASP A 455 10.52 3.10 36.14
C ASP A 455 10.64 3.88 34.82
N GLN A 456 10.46 3.23 33.67
CA GLN A 456 10.37 3.93 32.38
C GLN A 456 9.17 4.87 32.34
N VAL A 457 8.02 4.49 32.92
CA VAL A 457 6.84 5.38 33.00
C VAL A 457 7.14 6.61 33.86
N ASP A 458 7.88 6.44 34.96
CA ASP A 458 8.27 7.55 35.83
C ASP A 458 9.33 8.47 35.19
N SER A 459 10.04 7.95 34.18
CA SER A 459 11.06 8.68 33.41
C SER A 459 10.49 9.47 32.22
N LEU A 460 9.23 9.20 31.82
CA LEU A 460 8.49 10.01 30.84
C LEU A 460 8.09 11.35 31.45
#